data_AF-A0A1L9AWJ5-F1
#
_entry.id   AF-A0A1L9AWJ5-F1
#
_cell.length_a   1.000
_cell.length_b   1.000
_cell.length_c   1.000
_cell.angle_alpha   90.00
_cell.angle_beta   90.00
_cell.angle_gamma   90.00
#
_symmetry.space_group_name_H-M   'P 1'
#
loop_
_entity.id
_entity.type
_entity.pdbx_description
1 polymer ?
#
loop_
_entity_poly.entity_id
_entity_poly.type
_entity_poly.pdbx_seq_one_letter_code
_entity_poly.pdbx_strand_id
1 'polypeptide(L)'
;MLSIHEHASLEEASVELLEFALAPSNWTAALANGAAVVPAQDVQNQRRVGPLRIYAVVEVTPSLEVFLRVAFRAPGLTPVKAADHLELFLEQRLPLTPNTEWQVEVDERRWIHFVRRYASPRLQA
;
A
#
# COMPACT_ATOMS: atom_id res chain seq x y z
N MET A 1 -10.58 -7.37 19.51
CA MET A 1 -11.18 -7.27 18.16
C MET A 1 -10.39 -6.21 17.43
N LEU A 2 -9.52 -6.59 16.49
CA LEU A 2 -8.67 -5.61 15.78
C LEU A 2 -9.53 -4.84 14.77
N SER A 3 -9.67 -3.53 14.95
CA SER A 3 -10.39 -2.64 14.06
C SER A 3 -9.43 -1.88 13.15
N ILE A 4 -9.86 -1.59 11.92
CA ILE A 4 -9.11 -0.72 11.00
C ILE A 4 -9.01 0.67 11.62
N HIS A 5 -7.81 1.27 11.65
CA HIS A 5 -7.63 2.63 12.15
C HIS A 5 -8.26 3.65 11.20
N GLU A 6 -9.00 4.60 11.77
CA GLU A 6 -9.71 5.66 11.06
C GLU A 6 -9.00 7.00 11.24
N HIS A 7 -8.88 7.76 10.16
CA HIS A 7 -8.21 9.05 10.10
C HIS A 7 -9.12 10.12 9.53
N ALA A 8 -8.85 11.38 9.87
CA ALA A 8 -9.61 12.52 9.37
C ALA A 8 -9.25 12.85 7.91
N SER A 9 -8.01 12.55 7.50
CA SER A 9 -7.50 12.87 6.16
C SER A 9 -6.69 11.72 5.53
N LEU A 10 -6.57 11.77 4.21
CA LEU A 10 -5.70 10.86 3.45
C LEU A 10 -4.22 11.07 3.78
N GLU A 11 -3.84 12.29 4.12
CA GLU A 11 -2.48 12.66 4.51
C GLU A 11 -2.07 11.96 5.82
N GLU A 12 -2.90 12.06 6.86
CA GLU A 12 -2.66 11.38 8.15
C GLU A 12 -2.57 9.86 7.97
N ALA A 13 -3.52 9.30 7.21
CA ALA A 13 -3.52 7.87 6.89
C ALA A 13 -2.29 7.45 6.08
N SER A 14 -1.82 8.31 5.16
CA SER A 14 -0.61 8.10 4.38
C SER A 14 0.63 8.02 5.24
N VAL A 15 0.85 9.03 6.08
CA VAL A 15 2.05 9.10 6.92
C VAL A 15 2.15 7.86 7.79
N GLU A 16 1.09 7.50 8.51
CA GLU A 16 1.10 6.32 9.38
C GLU A 16 1.27 5.01 8.58
N LEU A 17 0.47 4.83 7.52
CA LEU A 17 0.44 3.56 6.80
C LEU A 17 1.73 3.32 6.00
N LEU A 18 2.30 4.37 5.39
CA LEU A 18 3.60 4.26 4.71
C LEU A 18 4.75 4.09 5.70
N GLU A 19 4.67 4.66 6.92
CA GLU A 19 5.70 4.38 7.95
C GLU A 19 5.76 2.90 8.26
N PHE A 20 4.57 2.33 8.48
CA PHE A 20 4.43 0.93 8.80
C PHE A 20 4.82 0.05 7.61
N ALA A 21 4.28 0.28 6.43
CA ALA A 21 4.51 -0.58 5.27
C ALA A 21 5.99 -0.60 4.82
N LEU A 22 6.69 0.53 4.92
CA LEU A 22 8.06 0.67 4.44
C LEU A 22 9.12 0.22 5.46
N ALA A 23 8.76 0.04 6.74
CA ALA A 23 9.67 -0.43 7.77
C ALA A 23 10.12 -1.89 7.50
N PRO A 24 11.43 -2.17 7.32
CA PRO A 24 11.92 -3.50 6.95
C PRO A 24 11.48 -4.64 7.88
N SER A 25 11.34 -4.37 9.18
CA SER A 25 10.88 -5.34 10.18
C SER A 25 9.51 -5.93 9.89
N ASN A 26 8.66 -5.20 9.16
CA ASN A 26 7.25 -5.55 8.96
C ASN A 26 7.02 -6.52 7.79
N TRP A 27 8.00 -6.68 6.89
CA TRP A 27 7.92 -7.61 5.76
C TRP A 27 9.02 -8.67 5.76
N THR A 28 10.13 -8.46 6.47
CA THR A 28 11.14 -9.52 6.73
C THR A 28 10.60 -10.67 7.58
N ALA A 29 9.73 -10.38 8.54
CA ALA A 29 9.05 -11.42 9.33
C ALA A 29 8.09 -12.28 8.47
N ALA A 30 7.45 -11.68 7.46
CA ALA A 30 6.56 -12.39 6.55
C ALA A 30 7.34 -13.38 5.64
N LEU A 31 8.51 -12.96 5.15
CA LEU A 31 9.48 -13.81 4.44
C LEU A 31 9.90 -15.02 5.28
N ALA A 32 10.27 -14.81 6.54
CA ALA A 32 10.74 -15.87 7.43
C ALA A 32 9.70 -16.98 7.66
N ASN A 33 8.41 -16.63 7.61
CA ASN A 33 7.31 -17.55 7.86
C ASN A 33 6.73 -18.19 6.59
N GLY A 34 7.23 -17.84 5.40
CA GLY A 34 6.72 -18.35 4.12
C GLY A 34 5.23 -18.05 3.88
N ALA A 35 4.68 -17.05 4.58
CA ALA A 35 3.27 -16.74 4.53
C ALA A 35 2.95 -16.01 3.22
N ALA A 36 1.98 -16.54 2.47
CA ALA A 36 1.38 -15.82 1.36
C ALA A 36 0.67 -14.58 1.93
N VAL A 37 1.16 -13.39 1.60
CA VAL A 37 0.49 -12.13 1.94
C VAL A 37 -0.79 -12.08 1.11
N VAL A 38 -1.95 -12.25 1.76
CA VAL A 38 -3.23 -12.06 1.09
C VAL A 38 -3.60 -10.57 1.18
N PRO A 39 -3.74 -9.87 0.04
CA PRO A 39 -4.02 -8.44 0.05
C PRO A 39 -5.27 -8.08 0.86
N ALA A 40 -5.18 -7.01 1.63
CA ALA A 40 -6.27 -6.42 2.41
C ALA A 40 -6.99 -7.36 3.40
N GLN A 41 -6.37 -8.46 3.83
CA GLN A 41 -6.87 -9.28 4.94
C GLN A 41 -6.38 -8.78 6.30
N ASP A 42 -5.13 -8.33 6.37
CA ASP A 42 -4.57 -7.80 7.60
C ASP A 42 -5.03 -6.36 7.82
N VAL A 43 -5.63 -6.11 8.99
CA VAL A 43 -6.10 -4.79 9.39
C VAL A 43 -4.95 -3.84 9.73
N GLN A 44 -3.76 -4.35 10.08
CA GLN A 44 -2.57 -3.54 10.34
C GLN A 44 -2.09 -2.81 9.08
N ASN A 45 -2.27 -3.44 7.92
CA ASN A 45 -1.93 -2.89 6.61
C ASN A 45 -3.03 -1.98 6.03
N GLN A 46 -4.06 -1.61 6.82
CA GLN A 46 -5.22 -0.89 6.32
C GLN A 46 -5.51 0.37 7.12
N ARG A 47 -5.96 1.41 6.43
CA ARG A 47 -6.51 2.63 7.01
C ARG A 47 -7.85 2.99 6.39
N ARG A 48 -8.64 3.77 7.11
CA ARG A 48 -9.93 4.27 6.65
C ARG A 48 -9.99 5.79 6.75
N VAL A 49 -10.51 6.43 5.71
CA VAL A 49 -10.81 7.87 5.66
C VAL A 49 -12.23 8.02 5.11
N GLY A 50 -13.21 8.16 6.00
CA GLY A 50 -14.63 8.15 5.63
C GLY A 50 -15.03 6.87 4.87
N PRO A 51 -15.50 6.95 3.61
CA PRO A 51 -15.84 5.76 2.81
C PRO A 51 -14.63 5.10 2.16
N LEU A 52 -13.46 5.74 2.13
CA LEU A 52 -12.25 5.25 1.49
C LEU A 52 -11.50 4.30 2.41
N ARG A 53 -11.31 3.07 1.96
CA ARG A 53 -10.37 2.12 2.55
C ARG A 53 -9.08 2.13 1.75
N ILE A 54 -7.98 2.11 2.46
CA ILE A 54 -6.63 2.17 1.93
C ILE A 54 -5.91 0.94 2.45
N TYR A 55 -5.11 0.32 1.58
CA TYR A 55 -4.25 -0.81 1.91
C TYR A 55 -2.85 -0.50 1.36
N ALA A 56 -1.81 -0.74 2.15
CA ALA A 56 -0.45 -0.66 1.65
C ALA A 56 0.42 -1.74 2.28
N VAL A 57 1.28 -2.36 1.47
CA VAL A 57 2.21 -3.38 1.91
C VAL A 57 3.43 -3.42 1.00
N VAL A 58 4.57 -3.86 1.55
CA VAL A 58 5.72 -4.28 0.78
C VAL A 58 5.69 -5.79 0.63
N GLU A 59 5.62 -6.27 -0.62
CA GLU A 59 5.63 -7.68 -0.97
C GLU A 59 7.06 -8.07 -1.38
N VAL A 60 7.54 -9.21 -0.89
CA VAL A 60 8.83 -9.77 -1.35
C VAL A 60 8.58 -11.14 -1.96
N THR A 61 8.99 -11.30 -3.21
CA THR A 61 8.85 -12.57 -3.92
C THR A 61 9.90 -13.57 -3.47
N PRO A 62 9.71 -14.88 -3.75
CA PRO A 62 10.76 -15.88 -3.54
C PRO A 62 12.07 -15.59 -4.31
N SER A 63 11.99 -14.84 -5.42
CA SER A 63 13.15 -14.34 -6.19
C SER A 63 13.82 -13.11 -5.58
N LEU A 64 13.42 -12.69 -4.37
CA LEU A 64 13.91 -11.50 -3.66
C LEU A 64 13.61 -10.18 -4.37
N GLU A 65 12.59 -10.15 -5.23
CA GLU A 65 12.10 -8.92 -5.81
C GLU A 65 11.12 -8.27 -4.83
N VAL A 66 11.25 -6.95 -4.69
CA VAL A 66 10.48 -6.19 -3.70
C VAL A 66 9.50 -5.28 -4.44
N PHE A 67 8.23 -5.32 -4.04
CA PHE A 67 7.16 -4.56 -4.65
C PHE A 67 6.41 -3.77 -3.59
N LEU A 68 6.04 -2.54 -3.93
CA LEU A 68 5.08 -1.77 -3.15
C LEU A 68 3.71 -1.97 -3.78
N ARG A 69 2.77 -2.50 -3.00
CA ARG A 69 1.36 -2.56 -3.35
C ARG A 69 0.61 -1.52 -2.53
N VAL A 70 -0.10 -0.64 -3.20
CA VAL A 70 -1.08 0.27 -2.59
C VAL A 70 -2.41 -0.01 -3.25
N ALA A 71 -3.47 -0.14 -2.46
CA ALA A 71 -4.80 -0.37 -2.99
C ALA A 71 -5.84 0.52 -2.33
N PHE A 72 -6.87 0.86 -3.09
CA PHE A 72 -7.97 1.70 -2.64
C PHE A 72 -9.30 1.01 -2.89
N ARG A 73 -10.26 1.24 -2.00
CA ARG A 73 -11.63 0.76 -2.14
C ARG A 73 -12.61 1.77 -1.56
N ALA A 74 -13.55 2.20 -2.38
CA ALA A 74 -14.70 2.99 -1.96
C ALA A 74 -15.90 2.69 -2.88
N PRO A 75 -17.14 2.97 -2.45
CA PRO A 75 -18.32 2.86 -3.32
C PRO A 75 -18.16 3.74 -4.57
N GLY A 76 -18.32 3.16 -5.76
CA GLY A 76 -18.21 3.90 -7.03
C GLY A 76 -16.81 4.38 -7.40
N LEU A 77 -15.77 3.91 -6.72
CA LEU A 77 -14.38 4.25 -7.04
C LEU A 77 -13.99 3.71 -8.42
N THR A 78 -13.38 4.56 -9.25
CA THR A 78 -12.87 4.20 -10.57
C THR A 78 -11.34 4.18 -10.55
N PRO A 79 -10.67 3.47 -11.49
CA PRO A 79 -9.21 3.44 -11.54
C PRO A 79 -8.56 4.82 -11.66
N VAL A 80 -9.17 5.71 -12.43
CA VAL A 80 -8.69 7.09 -12.59
C VAL A 80 -8.71 7.85 -11.26
N LYS A 81 -9.84 7.84 -10.53
CA LYS A 81 -9.93 8.49 -9.22
C LYS A 81 -9.01 7.84 -8.17
N ALA A 82 -8.82 6.52 -8.26
CA ALA A 82 -7.90 5.83 -7.38
C ALA A 82 -6.43 6.19 -7.67
N ALA A 83 -6.09 6.56 -8.91
CA ALA A 83 -4.78 7.09 -9.26
C ALA A 83 -4.56 8.49 -8.65
N ASP A 84 -5.59 9.36 -8.65
CA ASP A 84 -5.53 10.65 -7.95
C ASP A 84 -5.28 10.44 -6.44
N HIS A 85 -5.94 9.44 -5.84
CA HIS A 85 -5.68 9.07 -4.45
C HIS A 85 -4.28 8.51 -4.24
N LEU A 86 -3.75 7.73 -5.19
CA LEU A 86 -2.38 7.22 -5.13
C LEU A 86 -1.36 8.36 -5.12
N GLU A 87 -1.52 9.34 -6.00
CA GLU A 87 -0.64 10.51 -6.08
C GLU A 87 -0.60 11.26 -4.75
N LEU A 88 -1.77 11.64 -4.21
CA LEU A 88 -1.87 12.30 -2.91
C LEU A 88 -1.34 11.43 -1.77
N PHE A 89 -1.62 10.12 -1.78
CA PHE A 89 -1.16 9.20 -0.75
C PHE A 89 0.36 9.07 -0.73
N LEU A 90 1.05 9.22 -1.85
CA LEU A 90 2.50 9.04 -1.93
C LEU A 90 3.30 10.35 -1.83
N GLU A 91 2.65 11.50 -2.06
CA GLU A 91 3.27 12.83 -2.23
C GLU A 91 4.37 13.14 -1.22
N GLN A 92 4.15 12.89 0.08
CA GLN A 92 5.07 13.29 1.13
C GLN A 92 6.27 12.37 1.34
N ARG A 93 6.15 11.06 1.03
CA ARG A 93 7.17 10.06 1.39
C ARG A 93 7.77 9.32 0.21
N LEU A 94 7.00 9.15 -0.85
CA LEU A 94 7.41 8.42 -2.05
C LEU A 94 6.87 9.13 -3.30
N PRO A 95 7.18 10.42 -3.50
CA PRO A 95 6.65 11.21 -4.61
C PRO A 95 6.85 10.47 -5.93
N LEU A 96 5.84 10.54 -6.80
CA LEU A 96 5.87 9.88 -8.09
C LEU A 96 7.01 10.44 -8.93
N THR A 97 8.04 9.63 -9.18
CA THR A 97 9.12 10.00 -10.08
C THR A 97 8.66 9.80 -11.53
N PRO A 98 9.03 10.68 -12.47
CA PRO A 98 8.77 10.46 -13.89
C PRO A 98 9.23 9.07 -14.33
N ASN A 99 8.48 8.45 -15.24
CA ASN A 99 8.71 7.08 -15.75
C ASN A 99 8.57 5.96 -14.70
N THR A 100 7.96 6.24 -13.55
CA THR A 100 7.52 5.14 -12.66
C THR A 100 6.33 4.43 -13.28
N GLU A 101 6.54 3.18 -13.65
CA GLU A 101 5.45 2.32 -14.10
C GLU A 101 4.72 1.71 -12.89
N TRP A 102 3.39 1.80 -12.93
CA TRP A 102 2.49 1.14 -12.00
C TRP A 102 1.62 0.15 -12.75
N GLN A 103 1.60 -1.09 -12.28
CA GLN A 103 0.63 -2.08 -12.71
C GLN A 103 -0.68 -1.83 -11.96
N VAL A 104 -1.79 -1.87 -12.69
CA VAL A 104 -3.12 -1.60 -12.13
C VAL A 104 -4.01 -2.82 -12.29
N GLU A 105 -4.58 -3.29 -11.17
CA GLU A 105 -5.45 -4.47 -11.12
C GLU A 105 -6.71 -4.15 -10.34
N VAL A 106 -7.85 -4.72 -10.74
CA VAL A 106 -9.10 -4.64 -9.96
C VAL A 106 -9.51 -6.04 -9.55
N ASP A 107 -9.64 -6.27 -8.24
CA ASP A 107 -10.04 -7.58 -7.73
C ASP A 107 -11.56 -7.76 -7.63
N GLU A 108 -12.00 -8.99 -7.35
CA GLU A 108 -13.42 -9.35 -7.18
C GLU A 108 -14.10 -8.58 -6.04
N ARG A 109 -13.33 -8.09 -5.06
CA ARG A 109 -13.80 -7.29 -3.93
C ARG A 109 -13.83 -5.79 -4.25
N ARG A 110 -13.51 -5.41 -5.49
CA ARG A 110 -13.41 -4.04 -6.01
C ARG A 110 -12.32 -3.20 -5.35
N TRP A 111 -11.25 -3.83 -4.87
CA TRP A 111 -10.02 -3.08 -4.62
C TRP A 111 -9.35 -2.76 -5.94
N ILE A 112 -8.86 -1.54 -6.06
CA ILE A 112 -8.03 -1.09 -7.17
C ILE A 112 -6.61 -1.07 -6.65
N HIS A 113 -5.81 -2.02 -7.11
CA HIS A 113 -4.43 -2.24 -6.71
C HIS A 113 -3.49 -1.51 -7.67
N PHE A 114 -2.49 -0.88 -7.09
CA PHE A 114 -1.35 -0.27 -7.77
C PHE A 114 -0.10 -0.96 -7.27
N VAL A 115 0.63 -1.59 -8.16
CA VAL A 115 1.85 -2.33 -7.83
C VAL A 115 3.01 -1.76 -8.62
N ARG A 116 4.12 -1.50 -7.94
CA ARG A 116 5.39 -1.16 -8.60
C ARG A 116 6.54 -1.85 -7.92
N ARG A 117 7.65 -2.01 -8.65
CA ARG A 117 8.91 -2.42 -8.04
C ARG A 117 9.34 -1.36 -7.02
N TYR A 118 9.68 -1.79 -5.82
CA TYR A 118 10.15 -0.94 -4.74
C TYR A 118 11.65 -1.10 -4.59
N ALA A 119 12.36 0.01 -4.69
CA ALA A 119 13.74 0.13 -4.26
C ALA A 119 13.78 1.19 -3.16
N SER A 120 14.35 0.84 -2.00
CA SER A 120 14.55 1.85 -0.96
C SER A 120 15.41 2.99 -1.53
N PRO A 121 14.99 4.26 -1.39
CA PRO A 121 15.78 5.39 -1.87
C PRO A 121 17.11 5.54 -1.10
N ARG A 122 17.27 4.85 0.04
CA ARG A 122 18.50 4.81 0.82
C ARG A 122 18.86 3.37 1.17
N LEU A 123 20.09 2.97 0.87
CA LEU A 123 20.73 1.82 1.50
C LEU A 123 20.80 2.10 3.01
N GLN A 124 20.15 1.28 3.82
CA GLN A 124 20.39 1.22 5.25
C GLN A 124 21.48 0.17 5.46
N ALA A 125 22.63 0.63 5.99
CA ALA A 125 23.80 -0.19 6.29
C ALA A 125 23.66 -0.86 7.66
#